data_AF-A0A8H4QG22-F1
#
_entry.id   AF-A0A8H4QG22-F1
#
_cell.length_a   1.000
_cell.length_b   1.000
_cell.length_c   1.000
_cell.angle_alpha   90.00
_cell.angle_beta   90.00
_cell.angle_gamma   90.00
#
_symmetry.space_group_name_H-M   'P 1'
#
loop_
_entity.id
_entity.type
_entity.pdbx_description
1 polymer ?
#
loop_
_entity_poly.entity_id
_entity_poly.type
_entity_poly.pdbx_seq_one_letter_code
_entity_poly.pdbx_strand_id
1 'polypeptide(L)'
;MSISTQPTSLPLHLRNLTHAEAAHYDYFRLICAQDFALSLNSALWATLLPQTAHREPSIYHAALAIAALSKDAYSPRPRLSRDTIASSNCNFATEFAITHYNLAIRTLNGALKAGSACAELALLACILFIYVEAFQGCRMGGEGEGVPHLVKAHINGGLAIVRSLKLRDPEASTKIEYLETALHHTRNQIEQLEQFSFGL
;
A
#
# COMPACT_ATOMS: atom_id res chain seq x y z
N MET A 1 -9.31 41.81 -7.53
CA MET A 1 -9.43 40.34 -7.54
C MET A 1 -8.74 39.82 -6.30
N SER A 2 -9.52 39.44 -5.29
CA SER A 2 -8.98 39.01 -3.99
C SER A 2 -8.92 37.48 -3.98
N ILE A 3 -7.71 36.92 -3.97
CA ILE A 3 -7.51 35.47 -3.82
C ILE A 3 -7.65 35.17 -2.34
N SER A 4 -8.79 34.60 -1.94
CA SER A 4 -9.00 34.07 -0.60
C SER A 4 -8.27 32.73 -0.49
N THR A 5 -7.03 32.74 -0.03
CA THR A 5 -6.33 31.52 0.38
C THR A 5 -6.83 31.15 1.77
N GLN A 6 -7.90 30.36 1.85
CA GLN A 6 -8.24 29.67 3.10
C GLN A 6 -7.06 28.76 3.48
N PRO A 7 -6.56 28.79 4.73
CA PRO A 7 -5.59 27.81 5.18
C PRO A 7 -6.24 26.44 5.12
N THR A 8 -5.65 25.52 4.35
CA THR A 8 -6.15 24.15 4.20
C THR A 8 -6.17 23.50 5.58
N SER A 9 -7.35 23.41 6.17
CA SER A 9 -7.52 22.72 7.45
C SER A 9 -7.09 21.26 7.25
N LEU A 10 -6.35 20.71 8.20
CA LEU A 10 -5.89 19.33 8.17
C LEU A 10 -7.08 18.37 7.88
N PRO A 11 -6.95 17.40 6.96
CA PRO A 11 -7.98 16.41 6.67
C PRO A 11 -8.45 15.67 7.93
N LEU A 12 -9.73 15.26 7.97
CA LEU A 12 -10.35 14.73 9.18
C LEU A 12 -9.62 13.52 9.76
N HIS A 13 -9.16 12.59 8.91
CA HIS A 13 -8.43 11.39 9.34
C HIS A 13 -7.03 11.68 9.89
N LEU A 14 -6.52 12.91 9.73
CA LEU A 14 -5.22 13.33 10.24
C LEU A 14 -5.31 14.20 11.50
N ARG A 15 -6.51 14.58 11.95
CA ARG A 15 -6.67 15.52 13.08
C ARG A 15 -6.35 14.91 14.45
N ASN A 16 -6.64 13.63 14.63
CA ASN A 16 -6.59 12.96 15.93
C ASN A 16 -5.78 11.66 15.85
N LEU A 17 -4.56 11.76 15.34
CA LEU A 17 -3.68 10.61 15.23
C LEU A 17 -3.20 10.13 16.60
N THR A 18 -3.24 8.83 16.81
CA THR A 18 -2.47 8.22 17.90
C THR A 18 -0.97 8.42 17.65
N HIS A 19 -0.16 8.32 18.70
CA HIS A 19 1.30 8.39 18.55
C HIS A 19 1.85 7.33 17.59
N ALA A 20 1.26 6.13 17.61
CA ALA A 20 1.65 5.06 16.69
C ALA A 20 1.32 5.40 15.24
N GLU A 21 0.12 5.92 14.96
CA GLU A 21 -0.28 6.35 13.62
C GLU A 21 0.60 7.48 13.09
N ALA A 22 0.86 8.52 13.91
CA ALA A 22 1.73 9.63 13.52
C ALA A 22 3.14 9.14 13.17
N ALA A 23 3.73 8.30 14.02
CA ALA A 23 5.08 7.79 13.79
C ALA A 23 5.19 6.90 12.54
N HIS A 24 4.19 6.06 12.26
CA HIS A 24 4.18 5.24 11.04
C HIS A 24 3.88 6.07 9.80
N TYR A 25 3.04 7.09 9.90
CA TYR A 25 2.78 7.99 8.78
C TYR A 25 4.02 8.81 8.42
N ASP A 26 4.78 9.30 9.40
CA ASP A 26 6.06 9.97 9.13
C ASP A 26 7.09 9.02 8.54
N TYR A 27 7.18 7.78 9.05
CA TYR A 27 8.03 6.75 8.45
C TYR A 27 7.65 6.46 7.00
N PHE A 28 6.35 6.36 6.69
CA PHE A 28 5.89 6.18 5.32
C PHE A 28 6.33 7.33 4.42
N ARG A 29 6.15 8.57 4.86
CA ARG A 29 6.47 9.78 4.08
C ARG A 29 7.96 9.94 3.81
N LEU A 30 8.80 9.58 4.78
CA LEU A 30 10.24 9.80 4.72
C LEU A 30 10.99 8.62 4.11
N ILE A 31 10.54 7.39 4.36
CA ILE A 31 11.26 6.17 4.00
C ILE A 31 10.50 5.39 2.94
N CYS A 32 9.30 4.88 3.26
CA CYS A 32 8.60 3.98 2.34
C CYS A 32 8.31 4.64 0.98
N ALA A 33 7.93 5.92 0.96
CA ALA A 33 7.68 6.64 -0.29
C ALA A 33 8.91 6.69 -1.21
N GLN A 34 10.12 6.75 -0.64
CA GLN A 34 11.38 6.66 -1.39
C GLN A 34 11.63 5.24 -1.88
N ASP A 35 11.39 4.24 -1.03
CA ASP A 35 11.49 2.83 -1.42
C ASP A 35 10.56 2.51 -2.60
N PHE A 36 9.33 3.04 -2.59
CA PHE A 36 8.39 2.93 -3.72
C PHE A 36 8.90 3.60 -4.99
N ALA A 37 9.52 4.78 -4.87
CA ALA A 37 10.09 5.47 -6.01
C ALA A 37 11.21 4.68 -6.67
N LEU A 38 12.05 4.03 -5.85
CA LEU A 38 13.09 3.12 -6.33
C LEU A 38 12.48 1.84 -6.92
N SER A 39 11.55 1.21 -6.20
CA SER A 39 10.96 -0.07 -6.59
C SER A 39 10.11 0.03 -7.85
N LEU A 40 9.47 1.17 -8.10
CA LEU A 40 8.66 1.42 -9.31
C LEU A 40 9.43 2.23 -10.36
N ASN A 41 10.74 2.43 -10.15
CA ASN A 41 11.65 3.14 -11.05
C ASN A 41 11.13 4.52 -11.50
N SER A 42 10.56 5.29 -10.57
CA SER A 42 10.04 6.63 -10.85
C SER A 42 9.98 7.50 -9.59
N ALA A 43 10.70 8.63 -9.62
CA ALA A 43 10.77 9.59 -8.52
C ALA A 43 9.42 10.22 -8.14
N LEU A 44 8.43 10.18 -9.03
CA LEU A 44 7.11 10.77 -8.77
C LEU A 44 6.41 10.10 -7.57
N TRP A 45 6.61 8.80 -7.35
CA TRP A 45 6.01 8.06 -6.24
C TRP A 45 6.36 8.63 -4.86
N ALA A 46 7.57 9.17 -4.70
CA ALA A 46 8.03 9.81 -3.47
C ALA A 46 7.20 11.04 -3.07
N THR A 47 6.49 11.65 -4.02
CA THR A 47 5.60 12.79 -3.78
C THR A 47 4.12 12.41 -3.91
N LEU A 48 3.79 11.59 -4.90
CA LEU A 48 2.42 11.15 -5.19
C LEU A 48 1.80 10.38 -4.02
N LEU A 49 2.54 9.44 -3.41
CA LEU A 49 2.01 8.62 -2.33
C LEU A 49 1.73 9.42 -1.06
N PRO A 50 2.67 10.25 -0.53
CA PRO A 50 2.38 11.11 0.60
C PRO A 50 1.20 12.05 0.37
N GLN A 51 1.12 12.69 -0.80
CA GLN A 51 0.04 13.62 -1.12
C GLN A 51 -1.31 12.91 -1.23
N THR A 52 -1.33 11.71 -1.81
CA THR A 52 -2.56 10.95 -1.94
C THR A 52 -3.00 10.39 -0.59
N ALA A 53 -2.08 9.86 0.23
CA ALA A 53 -2.37 9.45 1.60
C ALA A 53 -2.87 10.62 2.48
N HIS A 54 -2.38 11.84 2.22
CA HIS A 54 -2.87 13.02 2.92
C HIS A 54 -4.35 13.29 2.60
N ARG A 55 -4.76 13.10 1.34
CA ARG A 55 -6.12 13.41 0.87
C ARG A 55 -7.11 12.26 1.05
N GLU A 56 -6.63 11.02 0.89
CA GLU A 56 -7.45 9.83 0.74
C GLU A 56 -7.28 8.89 1.95
N PRO A 57 -8.30 8.76 2.81
CA PRO A 57 -8.19 7.96 4.02
C PRO A 57 -7.92 6.45 3.78
N SER A 58 -8.37 5.90 2.65
CA SER A 58 -8.06 4.51 2.27
C SER A 58 -6.55 4.32 2.02
N ILE A 59 -5.93 5.26 1.31
CA ILE A 59 -4.50 5.25 1.00
C ILE A 59 -3.68 5.54 2.27
N TYR A 60 -4.17 6.41 3.14
CA TYR A 60 -3.59 6.62 4.46
C TYR A 60 -3.47 5.33 5.27
N HIS A 61 -4.56 4.57 5.39
CA HIS A 61 -4.54 3.32 6.13
C HIS A 61 -3.65 2.26 5.47
N ALA A 62 -3.63 2.17 4.13
CA ALA A 62 -2.70 1.30 3.42
C ALA A 62 -1.23 1.69 3.72
N ALA A 63 -0.93 2.99 3.72
CA ALA A 63 0.39 3.54 4.03
C ALA A 63 0.84 3.18 5.46
N LEU A 64 -0.05 3.26 6.44
CA LEU A 64 0.26 2.84 7.82
C LEU A 64 0.60 1.36 7.91
N ALA A 65 -0.17 0.50 7.23
CA ALA A 65 0.09 -0.93 7.20
C ALA A 65 1.46 -1.24 6.57
N ILE A 66 1.78 -0.61 5.44
CA ILE A 66 3.08 -0.76 4.77
C ILE A 66 4.22 -0.28 5.68
N ALA A 67 4.07 0.88 6.31
CA ALA A 67 5.11 1.42 7.20
C ALA A 67 5.40 0.51 8.39
N ALA A 68 4.36 -0.06 9.02
CA ALA A 68 4.53 -1.00 10.12
C ALA A 68 5.27 -2.27 9.68
N LEU A 69 4.88 -2.84 8.54
CA LEU A 69 5.50 -4.05 7.99
C LEU A 69 6.94 -3.81 7.52
N SER A 70 7.18 -2.71 6.79
CA SER A 70 8.49 -2.30 6.29
C SER A 70 9.46 -2.04 7.44
N LYS A 71 9.05 -1.27 8.45
CA LYS A 71 9.90 -0.94 9.60
C LYS A 71 10.33 -2.19 10.38
N ASP A 72 9.42 -3.14 10.54
CA ASP A 72 9.74 -4.41 11.20
C ASP A 72 10.66 -5.31 10.32
N ALA A 73 10.55 -5.22 9.00
CA ALA A 73 11.44 -5.92 8.06
C ALA A 73 12.87 -5.35 8.05
N TYR A 74 13.05 -4.03 8.14
CA TYR A 74 14.37 -3.38 8.14
C TYR A 74 15.13 -3.52 9.47
N SER A 75 14.42 -3.73 10.57
CA SER A 75 15.03 -3.96 11.88
C SER A 75 14.44 -5.21 12.54
N PRO A 76 14.69 -6.41 11.99
CA PRO A 76 14.21 -7.65 12.59
C PRO A 76 14.83 -7.78 13.98
N ARG A 77 14.01 -7.66 15.03
CA ARG A 77 14.51 -7.90 16.39
C ARG A 77 14.80 -9.39 16.55
N PRO A 78 15.85 -9.80 17.28
CA PRO A 78 16.19 -11.20 17.45
C PRO A 78 14.97 -11.97 17.92
N ARG A 79 14.59 -13.02 17.17
CA ARG A 79 13.56 -13.98 17.58
C ARG A 79 14.15 -14.75 18.78
N LEU A 80 14.02 -14.20 19.99
CA LEU A 80 14.32 -14.95 21.19
C LEU A 80 13.47 -16.22 21.16
N SER A 81 14.11 -17.34 21.49
CA SER A 81 13.59 -18.70 21.40
C SER A 81 12.12 -18.81 21.82
N ARG A 82 11.38 -19.63 21.07
CA ARG A 82 9.92 -19.83 21.04
C ARG A 82 9.19 -19.95 22.40
N ASP A 83 9.91 -20.13 23.50
CA ASP A 83 9.33 -20.58 24.76
C ASP A 83 9.31 -19.56 25.90
N THR A 84 9.75 -18.31 25.71
CA THR A 84 9.55 -17.30 26.77
C THR A 84 9.56 -15.88 26.20
N ILE A 85 8.39 -15.23 26.16
CA ILE A 85 8.20 -13.80 25.86
C ILE A 85 8.34 -13.40 24.36
N ALA A 86 8.44 -14.36 23.44
CA ALA A 86 8.65 -14.11 22.01
C ALA A 86 7.40 -13.70 21.17
N SER A 87 6.21 -13.57 21.78
CA SER A 87 4.95 -13.41 21.04
C SER A 87 4.38 -11.98 21.04
N SER A 88 4.75 -11.10 21.97
CA SER A 88 3.96 -9.86 22.16
C SER A 88 4.19 -8.77 21.11
N ASN A 89 5.41 -8.59 20.59
CA ASN A 89 5.76 -7.44 19.75
C ASN A 89 5.79 -7.72 18.24
N CYS A 90 6.17 -8.93 17.79
CA CYS A 90 5.98 -9.33 16.38
C CYS A 90 4.49 -9.38 16.03
N ASN A 91 3.65 -9.71 17.01
CA ASN A 91 2.21 -9.61 16.89
C ASN A 91 1.79 -8.15 16.79
N PHE A 92 2.40 -7.21 17.55
CA PHE A 92 1.98 -5.81 17.49
C PHE A 92 2.10 -5.17 16.09
N ALA A 93 3.23 -5.34 15.39
CA ALA A 93 3.39 -4.78 14.04
C ALA A 93 2.43 -5.44 13.04
N THR A 94 2.28 -6.76 13.11
CA THR A 94 1.35 -7.52 12.26
C THR A 94 -0.12 -7.15 12.54
N GLU A 95 -0.54 -7.08 13.79
CA GLU A 95 -1.89 -6.69 14.22
C GLU A 95 -2.22 -5.25 13.81
N PHE A 96 -1.26 -4.32 14.00
CA PHE A 96 -1.40 -2.94 13.54
C PHE A 96 -1.58 -2.88 12.03
N ALA A 97 -0.76 -3.62 11.28
CA ALA A 97 -0.84 -3.68 9.84
C ALA A 97 -2.15 -4.31 9.35
N ILE A 98 -2.60 -5.42 9.93
CA ILE A 98 -3.88 -6.07 9.59
C ILE A 98 -5.05 -5.13 9.89
N THR A 99 -5.02 -4.44 11.02
CA THR A 99 -6.06 -3.47 11.41
C THR A 99 -6.18 -2.38 10.35
N HIS A 100 -5.06 -1.71 10.03
CA HIS A 100 -5.07 -0.64 9.04
C HIS A 100 -5.32 -1.15 7.62
N TYR A 101 -4.88 -2.34 7.27
CA TYR A 101 -5.19 -2.93 5.98
C TYR A 101 -6.71 -3.14 5.80
N ASN A 102 -7.37 -3.70 6.82
CA ASN A 102 -8.82 -3.87 6.82
C ASN A 102 -9.57 -2.53 6.76
N LEU A 103 -9.08 -1.51 7.50
CA LEU A 103 -9.60 -0.14 7.42
C LEU A 103 -9.46 0.44 6.02
N ALA A 104 -8.33 0.21 5.35
CA ALA A 104 -8.10 0.68 3.98
C ALA A 104 -9.11 0.08 2.98
N ILE A 105 -9.31 -1.24 3.03
CA ILE A 105 -10.29 -1.95 2.18
C ILE A 105 -11.71 -1.42 2.44
N ARG A 106 -12.12 -1.36 3.72
CA ARG A 106 -13.47 -0.90 4.09
C ARG A 106 -13.72 0.53 3.64
N THR A 107 -12.73 1.40 3.83
CA THR A 107 -12.83 2.82 3.47
C THR A 107 -12.90 3.02 1.97
N LEU A 108 -12.07 2.30 1.20
CA LEU A 108 -12.11 2.34 -0.27
C LEU A 108 -13.46 1.84 -0.79
N ASN A 109 -13.93 0.68 -0.29
CA ASN A 109 -15.21 0.12 -0.70
C ASN A 109 -16.39 1.04 -0.36
N GLY A 110 -16.34 1.72 0.79
CA GLY A 110 -17.32 2.74 1.15
C GLY A 110 -17.33 3.90 0.17
N ALA A 111 -16.16 4.45 -0.16
CA ALA A 111 -16.02 5.57 -1.09
C ALA A 111 -16.45 5.21 -2.53
N LEU A 112 -16.11 4.00 -3.00
CA LEU A 112 -16.54 3.52 -4.31
C LEU A 112 -18.06 3.35 -4.40
N LYS A 113 -18.69 2.77 -3.37
CA LYS A 113 -20.16 2.64 -3.30
C LYS A 113 -20.87 3.99 -3.25
N ALA A 114 -20.27 4.97 -2.57
CA ALA A 114 -20.78 6.33 -2.49
C ALA A 114 -20.50 7.16 -3.76
N GLY A 115 -19.71 6.64 -4.70
CA GLY A 115 -19.29 7.37 -5.90
C GLY A 115 -18.29 8.50 -5.64
N SER A 116 -17.69 8.56 -4.44
CA SER A 116 -16.72 9.59 -4.06
C SER A 116 -15.27 9.21 -4.34
N ALA A 117 -15.00 7.94 -4.67
CA ALA A 117 -13.70 7.47 -5.15
C ALA A 117 -13.73 7.20 -6.66
N CYS A 118 -12.66 7.58 -7.35
CA CYS A 118 -12.48 7.26 -8.76
C CYS A 118 -11.76 5.92 -8.97
N ALA A 119 -11.83 5.41 -10.20
CA ALA A 119 -11.21 4.15 -10.58
C ALA A 119 -9.67 4.18 -10.47
N GLU A 120 -9.04 5.35 -10.67
CA GLU A 120 -7.61 5.54 -10.50
C GLU A 120 -7.18 5.39 -9.04
N LEU A 121 -8.03 5.84 -8.09
CA LEU A 121 -7.79 5.64 -6.67
C LEU A 121 -7.88 4.15 -6.30
N ALA A 122 -8.85 3.44 -6.87
CA ALA A 122 -8.97 1.99 -6.69
C ALA A 122 -7.75 1.25 -7.26
N LEU A 123 -7.28 1.64 -8.45
CA LEU A 123 -6.07 1.07 -9.07
C LEU A 123 -4.81 1.31 -8.22
N LEU A 124 -4.64 2.53 -7.71
CA LEU A 124 -3.56 2.85 -6.78
C LEU A 124 -3.64 2.01 -5.50
N ALA A 125 -4.83 1.85 -4.94
CA ALA A 125 -5.03 1.03 -3.74
C ALA A 125 -4.69 -0.45 -4.01
N CYS A 126 -5.05 -1.02 -5.17
CA CYS A 126 -4.65 -2.36 -5.56
C CYS A 126 -3.12 -2.53 -5.54
N ILE A 127 -2.37 -1.57 -6.09
CA ILE A 127 -0.90 -1.58 -6.04
C ILE A 127 -0.43 -1.63 -4.58
N LEU A 128 -0.92 -0.74 -3.72
CA LEU A 128 -0.49 -0.72 -2.30
C LEU A 128 -0.89 -1.99 -1.53
N PHE A 129 -2.06 -2.57 -1.82
CA PHE A 129 -2.51 -3.82 -1.20
C PHE A 129 -1.64 -5.00 -1.58
N ILE A 130 -1.16 -5.05 -2.83
CA ILE A 130 -0.16 -6.03 -3.25
C ILE A 130 1.10 -5.94 -2.39
N TYR A 131 1.61 -4.73 -2.11
CA TYR A 131 2.77 -4.56 -1.22
C TYR A 131 2.47 -5.02 0.21
N VAL A 132 1.32 -4.66 0.77
CA VAL A 132 0.89 -5.09 2.11
C VAL A 132 0.87 -6.62 2.22
N GLU A 133 0.30 -7.30 1.23
CA GLU A 133 0.16 -8.75 1.22
C GLU A 133 1.47 -9.47 0.91
N ALA A 134 2.31 -8.90 0.04
CA ALA A 134 3.65 -9.42 -0.20
C ALA A 134 4.50 -9.38 1.09
N PHE A 135 4.47 -8.25 1.82
CA PHE A 135 5.13 -8.16 3.12
C PHE A 135 4.59 -9.17 4.14
N GLN A 136 3.27 -9.42 4.17
CA GLN A 136 2.69 -10.43 5.05
C GLN A 136 3.06 -11.87 4.63
N GLY A 137 3.06 -12.17 3.34
CA GLY A 137 3.44 -13.47 2.78
C GLY A 137 4.88 -13.85 3.12
N CYS A 138 5.82 -12.91 2.99
CA CYS A 138 7.22 -13.13 3.39
C CYS A 138 7.41 -13.41 4.90
N ARG A 139 6.43 -13.04 5.74
CA ARG A 139 6.51 -13.20 7.20
C ARG A 139 5.79 -14.44 7.71
N MET A 140 4.69 -14.81 7.05
CA MET A 140 3.82 -15.92 7.44
C MET A 140 4.17 -17.22 6.71
N GLY A 141 4.91 -17.15 5.60
CA GLY A 141 5.28 -18.31 4.80
C GLY A 141 6.26 -19.24 5.52
N GLY A 142 5.85 -20.49 5.72
CA GLY A 142 6.78 -21.63 5.73
C GLY A 142 7.19 -21.96 4.30
N GLU A 143 8.35 -22.59 4.13
CA GLU A 143 8.86 -23.05 2.83
C GLU A 143 7.76 -23.83 2.07
N GLY A 144 7.34 -23.32 0.90
CA GLY A 144 6.42 -24.03 -0.01
C GLY A 144 5.08 -23.35 -0.33
N GLU A 145 4.66 -22.27 0.34
CA GLU A 145 3.46 -21.53 -0.05
C GLU A 145 3.79 -20.49 -1.13
N GLY A 146 3.21 -20.64 -2.33
CA GLY A 146 3.35 -19.69 -3.45
C GLY A 146 2.76 -18.31 -3.16
N VAL A 147 2.77 -17.40 -4.15
CA VAL A 147 2.25 -16.04 -3.94
C VAL A 147 0.82 -16.07 -3.38
N PRO A 148 0.56 -15.31 -2.29
CA PRO A 148 -0.76 -15.27 -1.67
C PRO A 148 -1.85 -15.04 -2.72
N HIS A 149 -2.92 -15.83 -2.64
CA HIS A 149 -4.04 -15.73 -3.59
C HIS A 149 -4.60 -14.30 -3.71
N LEU A 150 -4.52 -13.53 -2.62
CA LEU A 150 -4.97 -12.14 -2.58
C LEU A 150 -4.12 -11.21 -3.46
N VAL A 151 -2.81 -11.44 -3.56
CA VAL A 151 -1.92 -10.64 -4.44
C VAL A 151 -2.35 -10.80 -5.89
N LYS A 152 -2.61 -12.06 -6.30
CA LYS A 152 -3.14 -12.36 -7.64
C LYS A 152 -4.52 -11.72 -7.86
N ALA A 153 -5.37 -11.71 -6.84
CA ALA A 153 -6.67 -11.06 -6.91
C ALA A 153 -6.57 -9.54 -7.15
N HIS A 154 -5.67 -8.83 -6.44
CA HIS A 154 -5.45 -7.39 -6.65
C HIS A 154 -4.82 -7.07 -7.99
N ILE A 155 -3.89 -7.89 -8.48
CA ILE A 155 -3.33 -7.74 -9.83
C ILE A 155 -4.43 -7.85 -10.88
N ASN A 156 -5.25 -8.90 -10.80
CA ASN A 156 -6.34 -9.14 -11.74
C ASN A 156 -7.41 -8.04 -11.67
N GLY A 157 -7.77 -7.61 -10.45
CA GLY A 157 -8.68 -6.50 -10.22
C GLY A 157 -8.15 -5.19 -10.82
N GLY A 158 -6.89 -4.86 -10.56
CA GLY A 158 -6.23 -3.68 -11.12
C GLY A 158 -6.21 -3.68 -12.66
N LEU A 159 -5.86 -4.81 -13.27
CA LEU A 159 -5.88 -4.96 -14.74
C LEU A 159 -7.30 -4.84 -15.31
N ALA A 160 -8.31 -5.35 -14.62
CA ALA A 160 -9.71 -5.17 -15.03
C ALA A 160 -10.15 -3.70 -14.97
N ILE A 161 -9.73 -2.96 -13.94
CA ILE A 161 -9.97 -1.51 -13.82
C ILE A 161 -9.33 -0.76 -14.99
N VAL A 162 -8.05 -1.03 -15.29
CA VAL A 162 -7.34 -0.41 -16.43
C VAL A 162 -8.08 -0.64 -17.74
N ARG A 163 -8.50 -1.88 -18.01
CA ARG A 163 -9.27 -2.21 -19.22
C ARG A 163 -10.57 -1.43 -19.29
N SER A 164 -11.31 -1.35 -18.17
CA SER A 164 -12.56 -0.58 -18.11
C SER A 164 -12.34 0.91 -18.37
N LEU A 165 -11.27 1.48 -17.81
CA LEU A 165 -10.91 2.89 -18.03
C LEU A 165 -10.55 3.18 -19.49
N LYS A 166 -9.69 2.35 -20.10
CA LYS A 166 -9.29 2.50 -21.51
C LYS A 166 -10.46 2.35 -22.49
N LEU A 167 -11.45 1.51 -22.17
CA LEU A 167 -12.67 1.39 -22.99
C LEU A 167 -13.54 2.64 -22.91
N ARG A 168 -13.51 3.36 -21.79
CA ARG A 168 -14.29 4.59 -21.57
C ARG A 168 -13.59 5.82 -22.12
N ASP A 169 -12.26 5.81 -22.12
CA ASP A 169 -11.41 6.89 -22.62
C ASP A 169 -10.18 6.29 -23.33
N PRO A 170 -10.25 6.12 -24.67
CA PRO A 170 -9.17 5.53 -25.46
C PRO A 170 -7.91 6.40 -25.50
N GLU A 171 -8.02 7.72 -25.28
CA GLU A 171 -6.88 8.63 -25.07
C GLU A 171 -6.48 8.66 -23.60
N ALA A 172 -6.48 7.46 -22.98
CA ALA A 172 -6.32 7.26 -21.55
C ALA A 172 -5.31 8.25 -20.96
N SER A 173 -5.78 9.07 -20.03
CA SER A 173 -4.94 10.04 -19.31
C SER A 173 -3.57 9.45 -19.01
N THR A 174 -2.48 10.21 -19.23
CA THR A 174 -1.09 9.81 -18.89
C THR A 174 -0.96 9.19 -17.50
N LYS A 175 -1.87 9.56 -16.58
CA LYS A 175 -2.02 8.98 -15.24
C LYS A 175 -2.40 7.49 -15.23
N ILE A 176 -3.32 7.05 -16.10
CA ILE A 176 -3.76 5.65 -16.19
C ILE A 176 -2.61 4.79 -16.73
N GLU A 177 -1.94 5.23 -17.78
CA GLU A 177 -0.77 4.54 -18.34
C GLU A 177 0.35 4.40 -17.30
N TYR A 178 0.55 5.45 -16.50
CA TYR A 178 1.53 5.44 -15.42
C TYR A 178 1.19 4.41 -14.33
N LEU A 179 -0.07 4.35 -13.89
CA LEU A 179 -0.52 3.37 -12.89
C LEU A 179 -0.51 1.94 -13.44
N GLU A 180 -0.88 1.74 -14.70
CA GLU A 180 -0.80 0.44 -15.39
C GLU A 180 0.65 -0.04 -15.48
N THR A 181 1.57 0.86 -15.85
CA THR A 181 3.02 0.56 -15.89
C THR A 181 3.52 0.10 -14.52
N ALA A 182 3.14 0.80 -13.45
CA ALA A 182 3.51 0.42 -12.09
C ALA A 182 2.90 -0.93 -11.67
N LEU A 183 1.66 -1.21 -12.06
CA LEU A 183 1.03 -2.51 -11.79
C LEU A 183 1.76 -3.65 -12.50
N HIS A 184 2.14 -3.46 -13.76
CA HIS A 184 2.96 -4.43 -14.49
C HIS A 184 4.34 -4.62 -13.86
N HIS A 185 4.99 -3.53 -13.45
CA HIS A 185 6.28 -3.62 -12.77
C HIS A 185 6.18 -4.43 -11.47
N THR A 186 5.16 -4.14 -10.65
CA THR A 186 4.88 -4.85 -9.40
C THR A 186 4.64 -6.34 -9.64
N ARG A 187 3.82 -6.69 -10.66
CA ARG A 187 3.59 -8.10 -11.03
C ARG A 187 4.88 -8.81 -11.41
N ASN A 188 5.71 -8.18 -12.25
CA ASN A 188 6.96 -8.78 -12.70
C ASN A 188 7.94 -9.02 -11.54
N GLN A 189 8.01 -8.10 -10.57
CA GLN A 189 8.83 -8.28 -9.36
C GLN A 189 8.37 -9.50 -8.55
N ILE A 190 7.06 -9.68 -8.42
CA ILE A 190 6.48 -10.80 -7.66
C ILE A 190 6.73 -12.13 -8.36
N GLU A 191 6.57 -12.19 -9.68
CA GLU A 191 6.87 -13.38 -10.47
C GLU A 191 8.37 -13.75 -10.40
N GLN A 192 9.27 -12.77 -10.39
CA GLN A 192 10.71 -13.01 -10.21
C GLN A 192 11.02 -13.56 -8.81
N LEU A 193 10.37 -13.03 -7.76
CA LEU A 193 10.51 -13.55 -6.40
C LEU A 193 10.02 -15.00 -6.28
N GLU A 194 8.92 -15.37 -6.96
CA GLU A 194 8.47 -16.76 -7.05
C GLU A 194 9.52 -17.66 -7.71
N GLN A 195 10.04 -17.24 -8.87
CA GLN A 195 11.03 -18.03 -9.61
C GLN A 195 12.31 -18.27 -8.81
N PHE A 196 12.75 -17.27 -8.03
CA PHE A 196 13.89 -17.43 -7.12
C PHE A 196 13.58 -18.34 -5.92
N SER A 197 12.34 -18.33 -5.42
CA SER A 197 11.95 -19.10 -4.22
C SER A 197 11.64 -20.58 -4.52
N PHE A 198 11.25 -20.90 -5.76
CA PHE A 198 10.94 -22.27 -6.21
C PHE A 198 11.99 -22.89 -7.15
N GLY A 199 13.06 -22.15 -7.46
CA GLY A 199 14.16 -22.59 -8.32
C GLY A 199 15.36 -23.21 -7.59
N LEU A 200 15.25 -23.39 -6.27
CA LEU A 200 16.21 -24.07 -5.38
C LEU A 200 15.58 -25.35 -4.82
#